data_AF-A0A0J1JT78-F1
#
_entry.id   AF-A0A0J1JT78-F1
#
_cell.length_a   1.000
_cell.length_b   1.000
_cell.length_c   1.000
_cell.angle_alpha   90.00
_cell.angle_beta   90.00
_cell.angle_gamma   90.00
#
_symmetry.space_group_name_H-M   'P 1'
#
loop_
_entity.id
_entity.type
_entity.pdbx_description
1 polymer ?
#
loop_
_entity_poly.entity_id
_entity_poly.type
_entity_poly.pdbx_seq_one_letter_code
_entity_poly.pdbx_strand_id
1 'polypeptide(L)' 'MAKKRKQYAQIDDDGKVLSSTPVIETETGRGTVRDNALKAVVTSSLFRTRVVKSKKGKGSFVRKDKHKGRESYSMAA' A
#
# COMPACT_ATOMS: atom_id res chain seq x y z
N MET A 1 10.01 4.85 -39.82
CA MET A 1 8.82 4.75 -38.95
C MET A 1 8.57 3.28 -38.62
N ALA A 2 8.81 2.84 -37.38
CA ALA A 2 8.63 1.43 -37.00
C ALA A 2 7.20 1.19 -36.49
N LYS A 3 6.45 0.30 -37.15
CA LYS A 3 5.14 -0.16 -36.69
C LYS A 3 5.30 -0.93 -35.38
N LYS A 4 4.66 -0.46 -34.29
CA LYS A 4 4.57 -1.21 -33.02
C LYS A 4 3.87 -2.54 -33.30
N ARG A 5 4.59 -3.66 -33.12
CA ARG A 5 4.01 -5.00 -33.19
C ARG A 5 2.99 -5.15 -32.05
N LYS A 6 1.78 -5.58 -32.38
CA LYS A 6 0.73 -5.93 -31.41
C LYS A 6 1.22 -7.17 -30.65
N GLN A 7 1.53 -7.03 -29.37
CA GLN A 7 1.88 -8.16 -28.51
C GLN A 7 0.59 -8.96 -28.28
N TYR A 8 0.51 -10.17 -28.86
CA TYR A 8 -0.54 -11.13 -28.53
C TYR A 8 -0.16 -11.81 -27.21
N ALA A 9 -1.09 -11.87 -26.25
CA ALA A 9 -0.89 -12.65 -25.04
C ALA A 9 -0.70 -14.12 -25.41
N GLN A 10 0.34 -14.75 -24.88
CA GLN A 10 0.50 -16.20 -24.96
C GLN A 10 -0.52 -16.84 -24.01
N ILE A 11 -1.28 -17.80 -24.53
CA ILE A 11 -2.32 -18.54 -23.81
C ILE A 11 -1.80 -19.96 -23.68
N ASP A 12 -1.69 -20.48 -22.47
CA ASP A 12 -1.42 -21.90 -22.22
C ASP A 12 -2.73 -22.70 -22.42
N ASP A 13 -2.63 -24.00 -22.68
CA ASP A 13 -3.75 -24.89 -23.06
C ASP A 13 -4.96 -24.90 -22.08
N ASP A 14 -4.79 -24.40 -20.84
CA ASP A 14 -5.83 -24.24 -19.82
C ASP A 14 -6.50 -22.84 -19.81
N GLY A 15 -6.21 -21.97 -20.78
CA GLY A 15 -6.89 -20.67 -20.95
C GLY A 15 -6.57 -19.60 -19.90
N LYS A 16 -5.51 -19.79 -19.09
CA LYS A 16 -5.13 -18.84 -18.02
C LYS A 16 -4.11 -17.82 -18.51
N VAL A 17 -4.42 -16.54 -18.37
CA VAL A 17 -3.51 -15.43 -18.68
C VAL A 17 -2.38 -15.41 -17.64
N LEU A 18 -1.14 -15.74 -18.04
CA LEU A 18 0.05 -15.61 -17.19
C LEU A 18 0.41 -14.13 -16.99
N SER A 19 -0.28 -13.45 -16.07
CA SER A 19 0.21 -12.17 -15.53
C SER A 19 1.26 -12.45 -14.46
N SER A 20 2.52 -12.08 -14.70
CA SER A 20 3.69 -12.33 -13.85
C SER A 20 3.71 -11.52 -12.54
N THR A 21 2.57 -11.21 -11.96
CA THR A 21 2.50 -10.48 -10.69
C THR A 21 2.87 -11.42 -9.55
N PRO A 22 3.84 -11.07 -8.67
CA PRO A 22 4.14 -11.90 -7.52
C PRO A 22 2.91 -11.96 -6.61
N VAL A 23 2.46 -13.17 -6.32
CA VAL A 23 1.39 -13.41 -5.33
C VAL A 23 1.97 -13.10 -3.96
N ILE A 24 1.52 -12.01 -3.35
CA ILE A 24 1.92 -11.64 -1.99
C ILE A 24 0.86 -12.23 -1.05
N GLU A 25 1.23 -13.28 -0.32
CA GLU A 25 0.38 -13.84 0.73
C GLU A 25 0.36 -12.91 1.94
N THR A 26 -0.84 -12.59 2.43
CA THR A 26 -1.03 -11.68 3.56
C THR A 26 -1.87 -12.35 4.65
N GLU A 27 -1.36 -12.34 5.88
CA GLU A 27 -2.08 -12.87 7.03
C GLU A 27 -3.22 -11.91 7.45
N THR A 28 -4.44 -12.43 7.59
CA THR A 28 -5.65 -11.64 7.91
C THR A 28 -6.12 -11.80 9.36
N GLY A 29 -5.55 -12.72 10.14
CA GLY A 29 -5.91 -12.97 11.54
C GLY A 29 -7.34 -13.49 11.77
N ARG A 30 -8.02 -13.99 10.74
CA ARG A 30 -9.40 -14.49 10.81
C ARG A 30 -9.53 -16.03 10.80
N GLY A 31 -8.40 -16.74 10.82
CA GLY A 31 -8.38 -18.19 10.70
C GLY A 31 -8.96 -18.67 9.36
N THR A 32 -9.60 -19.84 9.35
CA THR A 32 -10.20 -20.41 8.14
C THR A 32 -11.55 -19.76 7.83
N VAL A 33 -11.62 -19.02 6.72
CA VAL A 33 -12.85 -18.35 6.28
C VAL A 33 -13.71 -19.34 5.50
N ARG A 34 -14.92 -19.63 5.99
CA ARG A 34 -15.84 -20.62 5.39
C ARG A 34 -16.95 -20.02 4.53
N ASP A 35 -17.34 -18.78 4.80
CA ASP A 35 -18.46 -18.11 4.16
C ASP A 35 -17.98 -17.14 3.08
N ASN A 36 -17.69 -15.88 3.44
CA ASN A 36 -17.27 -14.85 2.49
C ASN A 36 -15.85 -14.32 2.78
N ALA A 37 -14.96 -14.51 1.81
CA ALA A 37 -13.57 -14.05 1.86
C ALA A 37 -13.44 -12.52 1.93
N LEU A 38 -14.18 -11.77 1.09
CA LEU A 38 -14.11 -10.31 1.05
C LEU A 38 -14.57 -9.68 2.36
N LYS A 39 -15.65 -10.20 2.95
CA LYS A 39 -16.16 -9.73 4.25
C LYS A 39 -15.14 -9.94 5.37
N ALA A 40 -14.45 -11.09 5.36
CA ALA A 40 -13.40 -11.38 6.33
C ALA A 40 -12.21 -10.43 6.15
N VAL A 41 -11.80 -10.16 4.91
CA VAL A 41 -10.70 -9.26 4.56
C VAL A 41 -11.02 -7.81 4.93
N VAL A 42 -12.18 -7.27 4.54
CA VAL A 42 -12.57 -5.87 4.83
C VAL A 42 -12.59 -5.57 6.32
N THR A 43 -12.95 -6.54 7.14
CA THR A 43 -13.01 -6.36 8.60
C THR A 43 -11.70 -6.70 9.32
N SER A 44 -10.69 -7.21 8.60
CA SER A 44 -9.37 -7.54 9.16
C SER A 44 -8.52 -6.30 9.48
N SER A 45 -7.37 -6.51 10.12
CA SER A 45 -6.42 -5.43 10.46
C SER A 45 -5.86 -4.71 9.23
N LEU A 46 -5.81 -5.38 8.07
CA LEU A 46 -5.30 -4.84 6.82
C LEU A 46 -6.08 -3.60 6.37
N PHE A 47 -7.41 -3.64 6.50
CA PHE A 47 -8.32 -2.62 5.98
C PHE A 47 -8.88 -1.69 7.07
N ARG A 48 -8.05 -1.40 8.07
CA ARG A 48 -8.41 -0.44 9.12
C ARG A 48 -8.31 1.01 8.65
N THR A 49 -9.25 1.84 9.08
CA THR A 49 -9.20 3.29 8.92
C THR A 49 -7.91 3.86 9.54
N ARG A 50 -7.08 4.48 8.71
CA ARG A 50 -5.85 5.15 9.15
C ARG A 50 -6.14 6.61 9.43
N VAL A 51 -5.71 7.10 10.59
CA VAL A 51 -5.85 8.50 10.99
C VAL A 51 -4.47 9.15 10.96
N VAL A 52 -4.35 10.26 10.23
CA VAL A 52 -3.12 11.05 10.15
C VAL A 52 -3.13 12.08 11.28
N LYS A 53 -1.97 12.27 11.93
CA LYS A 53 -1.81 13.33 12.93
C LYS A 53 -1.88 14.70 12.25
N SER A 54 -2.77 15.57 12.74
CA SER A 54 -2.91 16.93 12.24
C SER A 54 -1.65 17.76 12.50
N LYS A 55 -1.33 18.69 11.59
CA LYS A 55 -0.18 19.61 11.75
C LYS A 55 -0.47 20.76 12.71
N LYS A 56 -1.74 21.16 12.86
CA LYS A 56 -2.18 22.25 13.73
C LYS A 56 -3.54 21.90 14.37
N GLY A 57 -3.82 22.45 15.55
CA GLY A 57 -5.09 22.31 16.26
C GLY A 57 -5.10 21.17 17.28
N LYS A 58 -6.25 20.50 17.43
CA LYS A 58 -6.40 19.41 18.40
C LYS A 58 -5.56 18.20 17.98
N GLY A 59 -4.82 17.65 18.94
CA GLY A 59 -3.98 16.48 18.71
C GLY A 59 -2.71 16.74 17.88
N SER A 60 -2.38 18.00 17.55
CA SER A 60 -1.18 18.31 16.76
C SER A 60 0.09 18.51 17.58
N PHE A 61 -0.02 18.71 18.91
CA PHE A 61 1.14 18.95 19.76
C PHE A 61 2.12 17.76 19.77
N VAL A 62 3.41 18.04 19.63
CA VAL A 62 4.51 17.06 19.70
C VAL A 62 5.53 17.60 20.71
N ARG A 63 5.99 16.78 21.67
CA ARG A 63 6.97 17.20 22.68
C ARG A 63 8.38 17.45 22.11
N LYS A 64 8.71 16.77 21.01
CA LYS A 64 10.01 16.84 20.32
C LYS A 64 9.77 16.99 18.83
N ASP A 65 10.10 18.15 18.28
CA ASP A 65 10.02 18.36 16.84
C ASP A 65 11.10 17.57 16.09
N LYS A 66 10.83 17.26 14.82
CA LYS A 66 11.70 16.43 13.97
C LYS A 66 13.15 16.94 13.90
N HIS A 67 13.35 18.26 13.98
CA HIS A 67 14.65 18.91 13.83
C HIS A 67 15.02 19.78 15.04
N LYS A 68 14.65 19.37 16.26
CA LYS A 68 15.00 20.10 17.48
C LYS A 68 16.54 20.18 17.64
N GLY A 69 17.09 21.38 17.64
CA GLY A 69 18.55 21.62 17.82
C GLY A 69 19.37 21.61 16.53
N ARG A 70 18.75 21.47 15.35
CA ARG A 70 19.39 21.79 14.07
C ARG A 70 18.97 23.18 13.63
N GLU A 71 19.95 24.05 13.36
CA GLU A 71 19.68 25.30 12.64
C GLU A 71 19.16 24.97 11.24
N SER A 72 18.10 25.66 10.82
CA SER A 72 17.40 25.39 9.57
C SER A 72 18.18 25.82 8.33
N TYR A 73 19.22 26.64 8.46
CA TYR A 73 20.03 27.14 7.34
C TYR A 73 21.48 27.43 7.77
N SER A 74 22.43 26.56 7.41
CA SER A 74 23.88 26.86 7.41
C SER A 74 24.38 27.06 5.97
N MET A 75 23.58 27.69 5.11
CA MET A 75 23.93 28.03 3.72
C MET A 75 23.31 29.38 3.36
N ALA A 76 23.97 30.47 3.76
CA ALA A 76 23.95 31.79 3.13
C ALA A 76 24.86 32.75 3.92
N ALA A 77 26.17 32.67 3.68
CA ALA A 77 27.13 33.74 3.92
C ALA A 77 28.25 33.61 2.88
#